data_AF-A0A8X6FMD1-F1
#
_entry.id   AF-A0A8X6FMD1-F1
#
_cell.length_a   1.000
_cell.length_b   1.000
_cell.length_c   1.000
_cell.angle_alpha   90.00
_cell.angle_beta   90.00
_cell.angle_gamma   90.00
#
_symmetry.space_group_name_H-M   'P 1'
#
loop_
_entity.id
_entity.type
_entity.pdbx_description
1 polymer ?
#
loop_
_entity_poly.entity_id
_entity_poly.type
_entity_poly.pdbx_seq_one_letter_code
_entity_poly.pdbx_strand_id
1 'polypeptide(L)'
;MNPTWEDPIPDDEEDENAYDKGYVRGRDAVIYLIDASWEMFQSLPEDETPFQLSLKCARTTLTNKIISSNKDLTGIVLFGTDKTKNTRNNTDFKHIYVFHDLCEPGAERVLETEELMSMDGSSFQDTYGHSTDFSLADALWVCSIMFSNW
;
A
#
# COMPACT_ATOMS: atom_id res chain seq x y z
N MET A 1 -33.13 34.74 60.91
CA MET A 1 -33.39 33.34 60.53
C MET A 1 -32.36 32.96 59.48
N ASN A 2 -31.42 32.10 59.85
CA ASN A 2 -30.58 31.37 58.90
C ASN A 2 -31.41 30.25 58.29
N PRO A 3 -31.28 30.00 56.99
CA PRO A 3 -31.25 28.64 56.48
C PRO A 3 -29.88 28.36 55.85
N THR A 4 -29.26 27.35 56.43
CA THR A 4 -28.06 26.60 56.03
C THR A 4 -28.27 25.84 54.74
N TRP A 5 -27.49 26.11 53.70
CA TRP A 5 -27.20 25.17 52.60
C TRP A 5 -25.79 25.46 52.09
N GLU A 6 -24.78 25.03 52.85
CA GLU A 6 -23.49 24.68 52.24
C GLU A 6 -23.77 23.45 51.38
N ASP A 7 -24.11 23.69 50.12
CA ASP A 7 -23.93 22.66 49.10
C ASP A 7 -22.42 22.39 49.02
N PRO A 8 -21.96 21.13 49.12
CA PRO A 8 -20.55 20.83 48.89
C PRO A 8 -20.20 21.34 47.50
N ILE A 9 -19.23 22.24 47.41
CA ILE A 9 -18.53 22.50 46.15
C ILE A 9 -18.05 21.11 45.72
N PRO A 10 -18.46 20.58 44.55
CA PRO A 10 -17.88 19.35 44.05
C PRO A 10 -16.38 19.61 44.00
N ASP A 11 -15.61 18.84 44.75
CA ASP A 11 -14.17 18.76 44.52
C ASP A 11 -14.04 18.37 43.05
N ASP A 12 -13.61 19.32 42.22
CA ASP A 12 -13.05 19.05 40.90
C ASP A 12 -11.71 18.32 41.15
N GLU A 13 -11.76 17.13 41.76
CA GLU A 13 -10.73 16.12 41.57
C GLU A 13 -10.85 15.71 40.10
N GLU A 14 -10.13 16.46 39.28
CA GLU A 14 -9.62 16.14 37.96
C GLU A 14 -9.79 14.66 37.61
N ASP A 15 -10.92 14.33 36.98
CA ASP A 15 -11.02 13.10 36.21
C ASP A 15 -10.25 13.35 34.91
N GLU A 16 -8.92 13.29 35.01
CA GLU A 16 -7.94 13.29 33.90
C GLU A 16 -8.14 12.08 32.95
N ASN A 17 -9.27 11.39 32.99
CA ASN A 17 -9.59 10.26 32.10
C ASN A 17 -10.62 10.59 31.01
N ALA A 18 -11.00 11.87 30.85
CA ALA A 18 -11.80 12.29 29.70
C ALA A 18 -11.02 12.31 28.36
N TYR A 19 -9.71 12.05 28.39
CA TYR A 19 -8.80 12.13 27.25
C TYR A 19 -8.55 10.82 26.50
N ASP A 20 -9.55 9.96 26.27
CA ASP A 20 -9.47 9.04 25.12
C ASP A 20 -10.84 8.51 24.72
N LYS A 21 -11.75 9.40 24.29
CA LYS A 21 -12.65 8.99 23.21
C LYS A 21 -11.81 8.93 21.94
N GLY A 22 -10.98 7.90 21.87
CA GLY A 22 -10.11 7.62 20.75
C GLY A 22 -10.95 7.69 19.49
N TYR A 23 -10.73 8.74 18.71
CA TYR A 23 -10.97 8.64 17.29
C TYR A 23 -10.19 7.41 16.87
N VAL A 24 -10.89 6.32 16.53
CA VAL A 24 -10.27 5.24 15.77
C VAL A 24 -9.84 5.93 14.49
N ARG A 25 -8.60 6.42 14.45
CA ARG A 25 -7.96 6.88 13.23
C ARG A 25 -8.02 5.66 12.32
N GLY A 26 -8.88 5.72 11.32
CA GLY A 26 -9.02 4.65 10.35
C GLY A 26 -7.63 4.32 9.81
N ARG A 27 -7.35 3.03 9.69
CA ARG A 27 -6.17 2.55 9.01
C ARG A 27 -6.41 2.75 7.51
N ASP A 28 -5.62 3.61 6.88
CA ASP A 28 -5.71 3.75 5.42
C ASP A 28 -4.97 2.59 4.77
N ALA A 29 -5.49 2.13 3.63
CA ALA A 29 -4.85 1.11 2.83
C ALA A 29 -4.77 1.58 1.37
N VAL A 30 -3.60 1.43 0.75
CA VAL A 30 -3.36 1.83 -0.64
C VAL A 30 -2.69 0.70 -1.42
N ILE A 31 -3.20 0.42 -2.62
CA ILE A 31 -2.59 -0.53 -3.55
C ILE A 31 -2.11 0.25 -4.78
N TYR A 32 -0.83 0.08 -5.11
CA TYR A 32 -0.25 0.54 -6.37
C TYR A 32 -0.41 -0.57 -7.40
N LEU A 33 -1.38 -0.43 -8.28
CA LEU A 33 -1.57 -1.32 -9.43
C LEU A 33 -0.77 -0.76 -10.62
N ILE A 34 0.32 -1.42 -10.98
CA ILE A 34 1.33 -0.93 -11.93
C ILE A 34 1.32 -1.78 -13.19
N ASP A 35 1.27 -1.12 -14.34
CA ASP A 35 1.43 -1.75 -15.66
C ASP A 35 2.88 -2.21 -15.83
N ALA A 36 3.06 -3.48 -16.15
CA ALA A 36 4.35 -4.11 -16.40
C ALA A 36 4.47 -4.64 -17.84
N SER A 37 3.73 -4.07 -18.80
CA SER A 37 3.94 -4.29 -20.23
C SER A 37 5.31 -3.79 -20.70
N TRP A 38 5.82 -4.32 -21.81
CA TRP A 38 7.14 -3.97 -22.36
C TRP A 38 7.29 -2.47 -22.63
N GLU A 39 6.23 -1.82 -23.06
CA GLU A 39 6.17 -0.39 -23.35
C GLU A 39 6.51 0.47 -22.12
N MET A 40 6.21 0.00 -20.91
CA MET A 40 6.52 0.70 -19.66
C MET A 40 8.03 0.75 -19.34
N PHE A 41 8.86 0.00 -20.07
CA PHE A 41 10.31 -0.06 -19.90
C PHE A 41 11.06 0.73 -20.98
N GLN A 42 10.34 1.45 -21.86
CA GLN A 42 10.95 2.34 -22.83
C GLN A 42 11.32 3.67 -22.16
N SER A 43 12.58 4.10 -22.30
CA SER A 43 13.08 5.32 -21.67
C SER A 43 12.35 6.56 -22.18
N LEU A 44 11.97 7.44 -21.26
CA LEU A 44 11.52 8.78 -21.56
C LEU A 44 12.73 9.71 -21.81
N PRO A 45 12.52 10.94 -22.31
CA PRO A 45 13.61 11.90 -22.55
C PRO A 45 14.45 12.25 -21.30
N GLU A 46 13.98 11.94 -20.10
CA GLU A 46 14.66 12.17 -18.81
C GLU A 46 15.36 10.90 -18.26
N ASP A 47 15.64 9.91 -19.11
CA ASP A 47 16.32 8.64 -18.80
C ASP A 47 15.61 7.70 -17.79
N GLU A 48 14.51 8.12 -17.16
CA GLU A 48 13.63 7.24 -16.36
C GLU A 48 12.53 6.61 -17.25
N THR A 49 12.24 5.33 -17.02
CA THR A 49 11.11 4.63 -17.67
C THR A 49 9.79 4.91 -16.93
N PRO A 50 8.62 4.81 -17.60
CA PRO A 50 7.32 4.89 -16.94
C PRO A 50 7.16 3.91 -15.77
N PHE A 51 7.73 2.70 -15.89
CA PHE A 51 7.76 1.70 -14.83
C PHE A 51 8.53 2.18 -13.60
N GLN A 52 9.74 2.70 -13.81
CA GLN A 52 10.58 3.25 -12.74
C GLN A 52 9.92 4.44 -12.04
N LEU A 53 9.30 5.35 -12.81
CA LEU A 53 8.54 6.47 -12.24
C LEU A 53 7.39 6.00 -11.35
N SER A 54 6.65 4.97 -11.78
CA SER A 54 5.55 4.39 -11.01
C SER A 54 6.03 3.78 -9.69
N LEU A 55 7.13 3.03 -9.71
CA LEU A 55 7.75 2.48 -8.50
C LEU A 55 8.34 3.54 -7.59
N LYS A 56 8.95 4.59 -8.16
CA LYS A 56 9.46 5.74 -7.41
C LYS A 56 8.34 6.44 -6.63
N CYS A 57 7.16 6.59 -7.24
CA CYS A 57 5.96 7.07 -6.54
C CYS A 57 5.55 6.14 -5.40
N ALA A 58 5.43 4.83 -5.65
CA ALA A 58 5.06 3.85 -4.62
C ALA A 58 6.05 3.83 -3.44
N ARG A 59 7.36 3.79 -3.74
CA ARG A 59 8.45 3.86 -2.75
C ARG A 59 8.40 5.15 -1.94
N THR A 60 8.15 6.29 -2.58
CA THR A 60 8.07 7.58 -1.87
C THR A 60 6.93 7.58 -0.85
N THR A 61 5.78 7.01 -1.21
CA THR A 61 4.68 6.86 -0.25
C THR A 61 5.00 5.86 0.85
N LEU A 62 5.61 4.72 0.54
CA LEU A 62 6.09 3.75 1.54
C LEU A 62 6.95 4.44 2.60
N THR A 63 7.99 5.16 2.18
CA THR A 63 8.91 5.87 3.09
C THR A 63 8.20 6.95 3.91
N ASN A 64 7.29 7.71 3.29
CA ASN A 64 6.53 8.74 4.00
C ASN A 64 5.57 8.16 5.05
N LYS A 65 4.95 7.01 4.76
CA LYS A 65 4.04 6.33 5.70
C LYS A 65 4.77 5.77 6.91
N ILE A 66 6.01 5.29 6.77
CA ILE A 66 6.86 4.87 7.91
C ILE A 66 6.96 5.98 8.97
N ILE A 67 7.05 7.23 8.55
CA ILE A 67 7.22 8.40 9.43
C ILE A 67 5.87 8.92 9.95
N SER A 68 4.84 8.95 9.10
CA SER A 68 3.59 9.68 9.36
C SER A 68 2.44 8.83 9.88
N SER A 69 2.34 7.55 9.48
CA SER A 69 1.29 6.62 9.88
C SER A 69 1.73 5.18 9.60
N ASN A 70 2.59 4.64 10.45
CA ASN A 70 3.18 3.31 10.27
C ASN A 70 2.16 2.15 10.37
N LYS A 71 0.93 2.43 10.82
CA LYS A 71 -0.16 1.46 10.87
C LYS A 71 -0.92 1.35 9.55
N ASP A 72 -0.69 2.23 8.59
CA ASP A 72 -1.35 2.17 7.28
C ASP A 72 -0.81 0.99 6.46
N LEU A 73 -1.65 0.47 5.57
CA LEU A 73 -1.29 -0.65 4.72
C LEU A 73 -0.95 -0.17 3.31
N THR A 74 0.07 -0.78 2.73
CA THR A 74 0.54 -0.51 1.38
C THR A 74 0.74 -1.82 0.65
N GLY A 75 0.32 -1.89 -0.62
CA GLY A 75 0.54 -3.04 -1.48
C GLY A 75 1.00 -2.62 -2.87
N ILE A 76 1.70 -3.51 -3.58
CA ILE A 76 2.13 -3.30 -4.96
C ILE A 76 1.73 -4.53 -5.77
N VAL A 77 0.95 -4.31 -6.82
CA VAL A 77 0.48 -5.34 -7.75
C VAL A 77 0.95 -4.96 -9.14
N LEU A 78 1.56 -5.91 -9.85
CA LEU A 78 1.98 -5.76 -11.23
C LEU A 78 0.99 -6.50 -12.12
N PHE A 79 0.50 -5.87 -13.19
CA PHE A 79 -0.29 -6.54 -14.23
C PHE A 79 0.43 -6.48 -15.58
N GLY A 80 0.17 -7.44 -16.46
CA GLY A 80 0.90 -7.59 -17.71
C GLY A 80 2.26 -8.28 -17.55
N THR A 81 2.39 -9.13 -16.52
CA THR A 81 3.57 -10.01 -16.35
C THR A 81 3.33 -11.38 -16.97
N ASP A 82 4.35 -12.18 -17.29
CA ASP A 82 4.13 -13.59 -17.67
C ASP A 82 3.85 -14.44 -16.44
N LYS A 83 4.57 -14.17 -15.35
CA LYS A 83 4.38 -14.87 -14.07
C LYS A 83 3.09 -14.44 -13.40
N THR A 84 2.43 -15.40 -12.76
CA THR A 84 1.22 -15.15 -11.97
C THR A 84 1.51 -15.45 -10.50
N LYS A 85 1.13 -14.53 -9.62
CA LYS A 85 1.25 -14.68 -8.16
C LYS A 85 0.11 -13.96 -7.47
N ASN A 86 -1.07 -14.59 -7.45
CA ASN A 86 -2.29 -14.09 -6.81
C ASN A 86 -3.13 -15.22 -6.16
N THR A 87 -2.59 -16.43 -6.07
CA THR A 87 -3.31 -17.63 -5.57
C THR A 87 -3.73 -17.54 -4.11
N ARG A 88 -3.03 -16.74 -3.29
CA ARG A 88 -3.43 -16.47 -1.89
C ARG A 88 -4.78 -15.77 -1.78
N ASN A 89 -5.26 -15.15 -2.85
CA ASN A 89 -6.55 -14.47 -2.92
C ASN A 89 -7.67 -15.38 -3.47
N ASN A 90 -7.46 -16.70 -3.54
CA ASN A 90 -8.42 -17.65 -4.14
C ASN A 90 -8.76 -17.31 -5.61
N THR A 91 -7.82 -16.68 -6.30
CA THR A 91 -7.89 -16.32 -7.72
C THR A 91 -6.72 -16.95 -8.46
N ASP A 92 -6.93 -17.36 -9.70
CA ASP A 92 -5.89 -17.84 -10.60
C ASP A 92 -5.91 -17.06 -11.92
N PHE A 93 -6.09 -15.74 -11.81
CA PHE A 93 -6.08 -14.86 -12.96
C PHE A 93 -4.66 -14.68 -13.47
N LYS A 94 -4.47 -14.94 -14.76
CA LYS A 94 -3.16 -14.88 -15.40
C LYS A 94 -2.65 -13.44 -15.45
N HIS A 95 -1.32 -13.34 -15.55
CA HIS A 95 -0.60 -12.09 -15.83
C HIS A 95 -0.69 -11.03 -14.73
N ILE A 96 -1.04 -11.44 -13.50
CA ILE A 96 -1.13 -10.59 -12.32
C ILE A 96 -0.18 -11.13 -11.25
N TYR A 97 0.72 -10.27 -10.79
CA TYR A 97 1.75 -10.60 -9.79
C TYR A 97 1.62 -9.67 -8.58
N VAL A 98 1.22 -10.22 -7.45
CA VAL A 98 1.25 -9.51 -6.16
C VAL A 98 2.70 -9.46 -5.68
N PHE A 99 3.34 -8.32 -5.94
CA PHE A 99 4.73 -8.07 -5.53
C PHE A 99 4.79 -7.90 -4.01
N HIS A 100 4.05 -6.90 -3.50
CA HIS A 100 3.79 -6.70 -2.07
C HIS A 100 2.30 -6.88 -1.80
N ASP A 101 1.99 -7.81 -0.89
CA ASP A 101 0.65 -7.88 -0.32
C ASP A 101 0.36 -6.62 0.52
N LEU A 102 -0.90 -6.36 0.88
CA LEU A 102 -1.21 -5.28 1.82
C LEU A 102 -0.52 -5.57 3.15
N CYS A 103 0.46 -4.74 3.51
CA CYS A 103 1.14 -4.84 4.79
C CYS A 103 1.58 -3.46 5.28
N GLU A 104 1.93 -3.37 6.56
CA GLU A 104 2.56 -2.16 7.12
C GLU A 104 3.89 -1.88 6.40
N PRO A 105 4.25 -0.61 6.18
CA PRO A 105 5.47 -0.26 5.48
C PRO A 105 6.70 -0.58 6.35
N GLY A 106 7.80 -0.97 5.71
CA GLY A 106 9.04 -1.34 6.41
C GLY A 106 10.27 -1.28 5.50
N ALA A 107 11.46 -1.30 6.12
CA ALA A 107 12.73 -1.14 5.42
C ALA A 107 12.96 -2.24 4.35
N GLU A 108 12.57 -3.48 4.63
CA GLU A 108 12.65 -4.60 3.68
C GLU A 108 11.84 -4.31 2.41
N ARG A 109 10.60 -3.82 2.55
CA ARG A 109 9.72 -3.48 1.42
C ARG A 109 10.28 -2.34 0.58
N VAL A 110 10.91 -1.35 1.22
CA VAL A 110 11.61 -0.27 0.51
C VAL A 110 12.77 -0.84 -0.31
N LEU A 111 13.60 -1.70 0.29
CA LEU A 111 14.72 -2.32 -0.41
C LEU A 111 14.28 -3.18 -1.60
N GLU A 112 13.29 -4.06 -1.41
CA GLU A 112 12.74 -4.89 -2.49
C GLU A 112 12.16 -4.01 -3.63
N THR A 113 11.54 -2.88 -3.30
CA THR A 113 11.01 -1.94 -4.31
C THR A 113 12.14 -1.23 -5.06
N GLU A 114 13.24 -0.90 -4.39
CA GLU A 114 14.44 -0.33 -5.03
C GLU A 114 15.16 -1.34 -5.92
N GLU A 115 15.23 -2.61 -5.50
CA GLU A 115 15.74 -3.70 -6.33
C GLU A 115 14.91 -3.85 -7.60
N LEU A 116 13.57 -3.88 -7.49
CA LEU A 116 12.68 -3.95 -8.64
C LEU A 116 12.82 -2.75 -9.59
N MET A 117 12.96 -1.54 -9.03
CA MET A 117 13.17 -0.31 -9.80
C MET A 117 14.52 -0.27 -10.52
N SER A 118 15.52 -1.01 -10.02
CA SER A 118 16.85 -1.11 -10.65
C SER A 118 16.89 -2.04 -11.86
N MET A 119 15.84 -2.86 -12.06
CA MET A 119 15.77 -3.80 -13.19
C MET A 119 15.52 -3.06 -14.51
N ASP A 120 16.30 -3.39 -15.52
CA ASP A 120 15.99 -3.02 -16.91
C ASP A 120 14.93 -3.96 -17.50
N GLY A 121 14.40 -3.61 -18.68
CA GLY A 121 13.38 -4.42 -19.34
C GLY A 121 13.82 -5.87 -19.60
N SER A 122 15.10 -6.09 -19.90
CA SER A 122 15.64 -7.44 -20.14
C SER A 122 15.64 -8.28 -18.86
N SER A 123 16.18 -7.74 -17.75
CA SER A 123 16.24 -8.43 -16.46
C SER A 123 14.84 -8.65 -15.89
N PHE A 124 13.92 -7.70 -16.11
CA PHE A 124 12.52 -7.87 -15.75
C PHE A 124 11.86 -8.96 -16.57
N GLN A 125 12.08 -9.02 -17.89
CA GLN A 125 11.55 -10.07 -18.76
C GLN A 125 12.01 -11.47 -18.29
N ASP A 126 13.28 -11.62 -17.91
CA ASP A 126 13.80 -12.90 -17.40
C ASP A 126 13.17 -13.31 -16.06
N THR A 127 12.86 -12.31 -15.22
CA THR A 127 12.40 -12.57 -13.84
C THR A 127 10.89 -12.65 -13.72
N TYR A 128 10.13 -11.83 -14.43
CA TYR A 128 8.67 -11.71 -14.33
C TYR A 128 7.98 -11.89 -15.68
N GLY A 129 8.66 -11.55 -16.78
CA GLY A 129 8.12 -11.54 -18.14
C GLY A 129 7.13 -10.40 -18.39
N HIS A 130 6.80 -10.19 -19.66
CA HIS A 130 5.83 -9.20 -20.13
C HIS A 130 4.73 -9.88 -20.95
N SER A 131 3.48 -9.56 -20.68
CA SER A 131 2.32 -10.05 -21.43
C SER A 131 1.37 -8.92 -21.78
N THR A 132 0.71 -9.05 -22.92
CA THR A 132 -0.39 -8.18 -23.37
C THR A 132 -1.76 -8.84 -23.25
N ASP A 133 -1.82 -10.10 -22.81
CA ASP A 133 -3.05 -10.90 -22.68
C ASP A 133 -3.65 -10.80 -21.26
N PHE A 134 -3.54 -9.63 -20.62
CA PHE A 134 -4.06 -9.39 -19.28
C PHE A 134 -5.47 -8.76 -19.31
N SER A 135 -6.23 -8.99 -18.23
CA SER A 135 -7.52 -8.34 -17.99
C SER A 135 -7.37 -7.32 -16.86
N LEU A 136 -7.64 -6.04 -17.16
CA LEU A 136 -7.66 -4.99 -16.14
C LEU A 136 -8.77 -5.25 -15.10
N ALA A 137 -9.88 -5.87 -15.51
CA ALA A 137 -10.95 -6.26 -14.59
C ALA A 137 -10.47 -7.30 -13.58
N ASP A 138 -9.68 -8.27 -14.02
CA ASP A 138 -9.12 -9.31 -13.16
C ASP A 138 -8.10 -8.70 -12.18
N ALA A 139 -7.27 -7.77 -12.67
CA ALA A 139 -6.29 -7.07 -11.83
C ALA A 139 -6.98 -6.25 -10.73
N LEU A 140 -8.04 -5.51 -11.07
CA LEU A 140 -8.85 -4.77 -10.11
C LEU A 140 -9.57 -5.69 -9.12
N TRP A 141 -10.02 -6.87 -9.58
CA TRP A 141 -10.63 -7.86 -8.71
C TRP A 141 -9.64 -8.43 -7.69
N VAL A 142 -8.40 -8.73 -8.12
CA VAL A 142 -7.32 -9.15 -7.20
C VAL A 142 -7.08 -8.07 -6.14
N CYS A 143 -6.98 -6.80 -6.54
CA CYS A 143 -6.84 -5.68 -5.61
C CYS A 143 -8.03 -5.60 -4.62
N SER A 144 -9.26 -5.82 -5.08
CA SER A 144 -10.45 -5.82 -4.23
C SER A 144 -10.42 -6.94 -3.18
N ILE A 145 -9.93 -8.12 -3.54
CA ILE A 145 -9.80 -9.23 -2.58
C ILE A 145 -8.71 -8.94 -1.55
N MET A 146 -7.59 -8.33 -1.97
CA MET A 146 -6.53 -7.94 -1.03
C MET A 146 -7.08 -7.07 0.10
N PHE A 147 -7.93 -6.09 -0.20
CA PHE A 147 -8.62 -5.29 0.82
C PHE A 147 -9.58 -6.08 1.71
N SER A 148 -10.15 -7.18 1.21
CA SER A 148 -11.10 -8.01 1.96
C SER A 148 -10.44 -8.92 3.00
N ASN A 149 -9.12 -9.12 2.89
CA ASN A 149 -8.35 -9.98 3.78
C ASN A 149 -7.79 -9.24 5.02
N TRP A 150 -8.12 -7.96 5.21
CA TRP A 150 -7.59 -7.07 6.26
C TRP A 150 -8.66 -6.30 7.03
#